data_AF-A0A0Q8DFZ6-F1
#
_entry.id   AF-A0A0Q8DFZ6-F1
#
_cell.length_a   1.000
_cell.length_b   1.000
_cell.length_c   1.000
_cell.angle_alpha   90.00
_cell.angle_beta   90.00
_cell.angle_gamma   90.00
#
_symmetry.space_group_name_H-M   'P 1'
#
loop_
_entity.id
_entity.type
_entity.pdbx_description
1 polymer ?
#
loop_
_entity_poly.entity_id
_entity_poly.type
_entity_poly.pdbx_seq_one_letter_code
_entity_poly.pdbx_strand_id
1 'polypeptide(L)'
;MHFEMLAARTGIALPSSFIRLQADGRTRYGDNLEDWKSNWLEYSLKAQPLLSCAYDLEWIDPAQADEIVEGWLNPRFQDGRRFLPFAISGAGDAYCLMPSADGGVGVGMIWHDRDDSAIESATFEHFLFAALVESAADFEHLLEDFSPAQARECVLSNIRVAAAYLPMELNLALAESIPQDPPGDEGATGMISRALVDATLSVLPAFEPTRFPVLPRWRCSEG
;
A
#
# COMPACT_ATOMS: atom_id res chain seq x y z
N MET A 1 9.55 -3.17 18.84
CA MET A 1 10.42 -2.44 17.90
C MET A 1 9.55 -1.44 17.15
N HIS A 2 10.09 -0.31 16.75
CA HIS A 2 9.34 0.73 16.03
C HIS A 2 9.96 0.98 14.65
N PHE A 3 9.15 1.42 13.68
CA PHE A 3 9.63 1.72 12.33
C PHE A 3 10.72 2.80 12.31
N GLU A 4 10.78 3.70 13.29
CA GLU A 4 11.84 4.71 13.44
C GLU A 4 13.22 4.08 13.65
N MET A 5 13.30 2.96 14.37
CA MET A 5 14.57 2.24 14.54
C MET A 5 15.02 1.63 13.22
N LEU A 6 14.07 1.04 12.48
CA LEU A 6 14.35 0.47 11.16
C LEU A 6 14.80 1.57 10.19
N ALA A 7 14.10 2.72 10.17
CA ALA A 7 14.44 3.90 9.40
C ALA A 7 15.84 4.43 9.71
N ALA A 8 16.23 4.49 10.99
CA ALA A 8 17.57 4.93 11.38
C ALA A 8 18.65 3.95 10.87
N ARG A 9 18.39 2.63 10.93
CA ARG A 9 19.34 1.60 10.48
C ARG A 9 19.46 1.53 8.95
N THR A 10 18.34 1.63 8.24
CA THR A 10 18.32 1.63 6.77
C THR A 10 18.69 2.99 6.20
N GLY A 11 18.66 4.06 7.01
CA GLY A 11 18.87 5.43 6.58
C GLY A 11 17.84 5.89 5.54
N ILE A 12 16.59 5.42 5.67
CA ILE A 12 15.44 5.80 4.86
C ILE A 12 14.50 6.61 5.75
N ALA A 13 14.20 7.84 5.37
CA ALA A 13 13.30 8.70 6.13
C ALA A 13 11.86 8.16 6.06
N LEU A 14 11.13 8.19 7.17
CA LEU A 14 9.71 7.85 7.18
C LEU A 14 8.88 9.05 6.67
N PRO A 15 7.98 8.85 5.70
CA PRO A 15 6.99 9.85 5.31
C PRO A 15 6.15 10.29 6.51
N SER A 16 5.85 11.59 6.61
CA SER A 16 5.07 12.11 7.74
C SER A 16 3.64 11.56 7.80
N SER A 17 3.03 11.26 6.65
CA SER A 17 1.74 10.55 6.57
C SER A 17 1.83 9.13 7.15
N PHE A 18 2.89 8.37 6.83
CA PHE A 18 3.12 7.03 7.37
C PHE A 18 3.32 7.05 8.90
N ILE A 19 4.06 8.01 9.44
CA ILE A 19 4.20 8.20 10.89
C ILE A 19 2.82 8.45 11.53
N ARG A 20 2.00 9.34 10.94
CA ARG A 20 0.65 9.63 11.45
C ARG A 20 -0.26 8.40 11.38
N LEU A 21 -0.23 7.63 10.29
CA LEU A 21 -1.00 6.39 10.16
C LEU A 21 -0.66 5.39 11.27
N GLN A 22 0.62 5.22 11.58
CA GLN A 22 1.03 4.35 12.68
C GLN A 22 0.56 4.85 14.03
N ALA A 23 0.69 6.16 14.29
CA ALA A 23 0.26 6.78 15.54
C ALA A 23 -1.26 6.63 15.76
N ASP A 24 -2.04 6.74 14.69
CA ASP A 24 -3.49 6.59 14.70
C ASP A 24 -3.94 5.12 14.66
N GLY A 25 -3.01 4.16 14.64
CA GLY A 25 -3.32 2.72 14.60
C GLY A 25 -3.89 2.23 13.26
N ARG A 26 -3.78 3.03 12.19
CA ARG A 26 -4.36 2.74 10.86
C ARG A 26 -3.61 1.68 10.05
N THR A 27 -2.51 1.14 10.57
CA THR A 27 -1.76 0.05 9.93
C THR A 27 -1.87 -1.27 10.72
N ARG A 28 -2.83 -1.38 11.65
CA ARG A 28 -2.97 -2.54 12.56
C ARG A 28 -4.22 -3.36 12.27
N TYR A 29 -4.08 -4.68 12.46
CA TYR A 29 -5.15 -5.68 12.38
C TYR A 29 -5.68 -6.01 13.77
N GLY A 30 -6.49 -5.11 14.34
CA GLY A 30 -6.99 -5.25 15.71
C GLY A 30 -5.89 -5.19 16.78
N ASP A 31 -6.21 -5.62 18.00
CA ASP A 31 -5.27 -5.68 19.12
C ASP A 31 -4.35 -6.91 19.05
N ASN A 32 -4.85 -8.00 18.48
CA ASN A 32 -4.14 -9.27 18.29
C ASN A 32 -4.88 -10.15 17.26
N LEU A 33 -4.33 -11.33 16.96
CA LEU A 33 -4.88 -12.26 15.98
C LEU A 33 -6.30 -12.74 16.31
N GLU A 34 -6.64 -12.94 17.58
CA GLU A 34 -7.98 -13.40 17.99
C GLU A 34 -9.02 -12.29 17.79
N ASP A 35 -8.65 -11.05 18.11
CA ASP A 35 -9.46 -9.87 17.85
C ASP A 35 -9.69 -9.67 16.35
N TRP A 36 -8.62 -9.72 15.54
CA TRP A 36 -8.74 -9.67 14.08
C TRP A 36 -9.68 -10.75 13.55
N LYS A 37 -9.47 -12.02 13.91
CA LYS A 37 -10.31 -13.13 13.44
C LYS A 37 -11.79 -12.95 13.78
N SER A 38 -12.08 -12.31 14.91
CA SER A 38 -13.45 -12.09 15.37
C SER A 38 -14.12 -10.90 14.68
N ASN A 39 -13.34 -9.88 14.31
CA ASN A 39 -13.86 -8.55 13.94
C ASN A 39 -13.41 -8.05 12.56
N TRP A 40 -12.67 -8.85 11.78
CA TRP A 40 -12.07 -8.41 10.51
C TRP A 40 -13.06 -7.78 9.55
N LEU A 41 -14.29 -8.32 9.43
CA LEU A 41 -15.32 -7.79 8.54
C LEU A 41 -15.70 -6.36 8.93
N GLU A 42 -15.93 -6.12 10.23
CA GLU A 42 -16.26 -4.80 10.75
C GLU A 42 -15.08 -3.82 10.61
N TYR A 43 -13.87 -4.31 10.90
CA TYR A 43 -12.65 -3.52 10.80
C TYR A 43 -12.36 -3.09 9.35
N SER A 44 -12.48 -4.01 8.39
CA SER A 44 -12.31 -3.69 6.97
C SER A 44 -13.31 -2.64 6.48
N LEU A 45 -14.58 -2.74 6.87
CA LEU A 45 -15.62 -1.75 6.54
C LEU A 45 -15.38 -0.36 7.17
N LYS A 46 -14.58 -0.30 8.24
CA LYS A 46 -14.16 0.94 8.91
C LYS A 46 -12.80 1.46 8.45
N ALA A 47 -12.22 0.86 7.39
CA ALA A 47 -10.86 1.15 6.94
C ALA A 47 -9.83 1.00 8.09
N GLN A 48 -9.86 -0.15 8.74
CA GLN A 48 -8.92 -0.55 9.76
C GLN A 48 -8.38 -1.96 9.46
N PRO A 49 -7.16 -2.10 8.93
CA PRO A 49 -6.26 -1.00 8.57
C PRO A 49 -6.73 -0.19 7.36
N LEU A 50 -6.17 1.00 7.17
CA LEU A 50 -6.34 1.77 5.93
C LEU A 50 -5.80 0.94 4.76
N LEU A 51 -6.38 1.07 3.57
CA LEU A 51 -6.15 0.19 2.42
C LEU A 51 -6.64 -1.26 2.63
N SER A 52 -7.58 -1.53 3.54
CA SER A 52 -8.26 -2.83 3.63
C SER A 52 -9.05 -3.20 2.36
N CYS A 53 -9.27 -2.24 1.46
CA CYS A 53 -9.89 -2.43 0.16
C CYS A 53 -8.90 -2.64 -1.00
N ALA A 54 -7.59 -2.53 -0.74
CA ALA A 54 -6.57 -2.69 -1.77
C ALA A 54 -6.36 -4.18 -2.07
N TYR A 55 -6.25 -4.50 -3.35
CA TYR A 55 -5.91 -5.85 -3.77
C TYR A 55 -4.49 -6.20 -3.31
N ASP A 56 -4.38 -7.34 -2.62
CA ASP A 56 -3.10 -7.98 -2.33
C ASP A 56 -2.09 -7.08 -1.59
N LEU A 57 -2.57 -6.43 -0.53
CA LEU A 57 -1.78 -5.58 0.36
C LEU A 57 -2.09 -5.88 1.83
N GLU A 58 -1.07 -6.30 2.55
CA GLU A 58 -1.11 -6.58 3.98
C GLU A 58 -0.10 -5.72 4.73
N TRP A 59 -0.54 -4.87 5.65
CA TRP A 59 0.39 -4.12 6.50
C TRP A 59 1.19 -5.07 7.38
N ILE A 60 2.46 -4.76 7.56
CA ILE A 60 3.32 -5.55 8.44
C ILE A 60 3.77 -4.71 9.63
N ASP A 61 4.02 -5.39 10.74
CA ASP A 61 4.59 -4.75 11.91
C ASP A 61 6.12 -4.53 11.74
N PRO A 62 6.75 -3.71 12.61
CA PRO A 62 8.18 -3.47 12.52
C PRO A 62 9.03 -4.75 12.63
N ALA A 63 8.60 -5.75 13.40
CA ALA A 63 9.35 -7.00 13.59
C ALA A 63 9.38 -7.82 12.30
N GLN A 64 8.25 -7.96 11.62
CA GLN A 64 8.18 -8.61 10.33
C GLN A 64 8.96 -7.82 9.26
N ALA A 65 8.90 -6.49 9.27
CA ALA A 65 9.71 -5.66 8.37
C ALA A 65 11.22 -5.86 8.58
N ASP A 66 11.66 -5.99 9.84
CA ASP A 66 13.05 -6.29 10.20
C ASP A 66 13.49 -7.68 9.75
N GLU A 67 12.64 -8.70 9.91
CA GLU A 67 12.91 -10.06 9.41
C GLU A 67 13.11 -10.07 7.89
N ILE A 68 12.30 -9.32 7.14
CA ILE A 68 12.43 -9.19 5.68
C ILE A 68 13.77 -8.51 5.32
N VAL A 69 14.12 -7.42 6.02
CA VAL A 69 15.37 -6.66 5.79
C VAL A 69 16.61 -7.46 6.17
N GLU A 70 16.61 -8.19 7.28
CA GLU A 70 17.75 -9.01 7.68
C GLU A 70 17.88 -10.27 6.81
N GLY A 71 16.76 -10.76 6.28
CA GLY A 71 16.68 -11.86 5.34
C GLY A 71 17.03 -11.43 3.91
N TRP A 72 16.05 -11.47 3.01
CA TRP A 72 16.30 -11.40 1.58
C TRP A 72 16.45 -9.98 1.03
N LEU A 73 15.98 -8.95 1.77
CA LEU A 73 16.22 -7.55 1.41
C LEU A 73 17.45 -6.95 2.08
N ASN A 74 18.35 -7.79 2.59
CA ASN A 74 19.58 -7.35 3.19
C ASN A 74 20.45 -6.63 2.14
N PRO A 75 20.96 -5.41 2.41
CA PRO A 75 21.82 -4.70 1.48
C PRO A 75 23.06 -5.50 1.04
N ARG A 76 23.51 -6.49 1.83
CA ARG A 76 24.62 -7.40 1.44
C ARG A 76 24.28 -8.30 0.26
N PHE A 77 23.01 -8.66 0.09
CA PHE A 77 22.54 -9.47 -1.02
C PHE A 77 22.04 -8.62 -2.20
N GLN A 78 21.69 -7.36 -1.94
CA GLN A 78 21.00 -6.48 -2.87
C GLN A 78 21.90 -5.35 -3.40
N ASP A 79 23.19 -5.61 -3.60
CA ASP A 79 24.17 -4.64 -4.13
C ASP A 79 24.17 -3.28 -3.40
N GLY A 80 24.03 -3.33 -2.07
CA GLY A 80 23.99 -2.14 -1.21
C GLY A 80 22.68 -1.37 -1.25
N ARG A 81 21.67 -1.82 -2.02
CA ARG A 81 20.34 -1.23 -2.05
C ARG A 81 19.67 -1.38 -0.69
N ARG A 82 18.94 -0.34 -0.29
CA ARG A 82 18.31 -0.24 1.02
C ARG A 82 16.80 -0.22 0.84
N PHE A 83 16.11 -0.97 1.69
CA PHE A 83 14.66 -1.13 1.65
C PHE A 83 14.12 -0.94 3.06
N LEU A 84 12.92 -0.38 3.16
CA LEU A 84 12.15 -0.36 4.40
C LEU A 84 10.74 -0.89 4.07
N PRO A 85 10.50 -2.20 4.24
CA PRO A 85 9.21 -2.84 4.01
C PRO A 85 8.15 -2.28 4.96
N PHE A 86 6.94 -2.01 4.46
CA PHE A 86 5.82 -1.56 5.29
C PHE A 86 4.54 -2.36 5.06
N ALA A 87 4.47 -3.10 3.96
CA ALA A 87 3.41 -4.05 3.67
C ALA A 87 3.97 -5.21 2.81
N ILE A 88 3.20 -6.28 2.68
CA ILE A 88 3.49 -7.41 1.78
C ILE A 88 2.27 -7.75 0.93
N SER A 89 2.49 -8.46 -0.17
CA SER A 89 1.43 -9.20 -0.86
C SER A 89 1.18 -10.56 -0.18
N GLY A 90 0.06 -11.19 -0.47
CA GLY A 90 -0.25 -12.57 -0.07
C GLY A 90 0.70 -13.60 -0.71
N ALA A 91 1.39 -13.24 -1.80
CA ALA A 91 2.48 -14.02 -2.39
C ALA A 91 3.83 -13.84 -1.66
N GLY A 92 3.95 -12.86 -0.76
CA GLY A 92 5.16 -12.57 0.01
C GLY A 92 6.12 -11.57 -0.66
N ASP A 93 5.67 -10.83 -1.67
CA ASP A 93 6.38 -9.67 -2.21
C ASP A 93 6.29 -8.51 -1.22
N ALA A 94 7.26 -7.59 -1.25
CA ALA A 94 7.36 -6.54 -0.25
C ALA A 94 7.10 -5.14 -0.85
N TYR A 95 6.13 -4.42 -0.30
CA TYR A 95 5.99 -2.98 -0.53
C TYR A 95 6.99 -2.24 0.35
N CYS A 96 7.89 -1.49 -0.27
CA CYS A 96 9.04 -0.88 0.40
C CYS A 96 9.09 0.63 0.18
N LEU A 97 9.40 1.37 1.25
CA LEU A 97 9.97 2.72 1.12
C LEU A 97 11.42 2.60 0.64
N MET A 98 11.80 3.44 -0.32
CA MET A 98 13.11 3.40 -0.96
C MET A 98 13.65 4.80 -1.26
N PRO A 99 14.97 5.03 -1.15
CA PRO A 99 15.56 6.27 -1.64
C PRO A 99 15.32 6.42 -3.14
N SER A 100 14.77 7.55 -3.57
CA SER A 100 14.63 7.92 -4.98
C SER A 100 15.83 8.72 -5.48
N ALA A 101 16.02 8.78 -6.80
CA ALA A 101 17.17 9.41 -7.43
C ALA A 101 17.27 10.93 -7.19
N ASP A 102 16.14 11.57 -6.92
CA ASP A 102 16.02 13.00 -6.58
C ASP A 102 16.29 13.30 -5.08
N GLY A 103 16.66 12.28 -4.30
CA GLY A 103 16.91 12.40 -2.86
C GLY A 103 15.66 12.29 -1.99
N GLY A 104 14.50 12.02 -2.58
CA GLY A 104 13.26 11.71 -1.86
C GLY A 104 13.15 10.25 -1.40
N VAL A 105 11.93 9.87 -1.03
CA VAL A 105 11.56 8.50 -0.67
C VAL A 105 10.34 8.09 -1.49
N GLY A 106 10.55 7.15 -2.41
CA GLY A 106 9.49 6.54 -3.21
C GLY A 106 8.99 5.22 -2.60
N VAL A 107 7.98 4.64 -3.23
CA VAL A 107 7.45 3.31 -2.92
C VAL A 107 7.73 2.37 -4.09
N GLY A 108 8.26 1.19 -3.79
CA GLY A 108 8.45 0.12 -4.77
C GLY A 108 7.83 -1.20 -4.33
N MET A 109 7.38 -1.98 -5.31
CA MET A 109 7.00 -3.38 -5.14
C MET A 109 8.22 -4.26 -5.42
N ILE A 110 8.66 -5.00 -4.42
CA ILE A 110 9.85 -5.85 -4.50
C ILE A 110 9.43 -7.31 -4.61
N TRP A 111 9.68 -7.89 -5.78
CA TRP A 111 9.34 -9.26 -6.09
C TRP A 111 10.30 -10.22 -5.41
N HIS A 112 9.77 -11.21 -4.70
CA HIS A 112 10.60 -12.17 -3.99
C HIS A 112 11.17 -13.27 -4.90
N ASP A 113 10.59 -13.47 -6.08
CA ASP A 113 10.89 -14.56 -7.02
C ASP A 113 11.35 -14.08 -8.41
N ARG A 114 11.41 -12.76 -8.64
CA ARG A 114 11.90 -12.15 -9.89
C ARG A 114 13.26 -11.50 -9.70
N ASP A 115 13.98 -11.39 -10.81
CA ASP A 115 15.33 -10.82 -10.85
C ASP A 115 15.32 -9.28 -10.94
N ASP A 116 14.15 -8.65 -11.09
CA ASP A 116 14.00 -7.20 -11.13
C ASP A 116 12.73 -6.68 -10.43
N SER A 117 12.78 -5.43 -10.00
CA SER A 117 11.69 -4.72 -9.32
C SER A 117 11.72 -3.25 -9.69
N ALA A 118 10.74 -2.47 -9.25
CA ALA A 118 10.64 -1.05 -9.59
C ALA A 118 10.24 -0.19 -8.40
N ILE A 119 10.71 1.07 -8.41
CA ILE A 119 10.04 2.14 -7.67
C ILE A 119 8.86 2.57 -8.53
N GLU A 120 7.65 2.39 -8.03
CA GLU A 120 6.40 2.55 -8.79
C GLU A 120 5.68 3.86 -8.45
N SER A 121 5.97 4.45 -7.28
CA SER A 121 5.42 5.74 -6.87
C SER A 121 6.51 6.66 -6.34
N ALA A 122 6.46 7.93 -6.75
CA ALA A 122 7.43 8.95 -6.35
C ALA A 122 7.42 9.25 -4.85
N THR A 123 6.25 9.09 -4.21
CA THR A 123 6.04 9.33 -2.78
C THR A 123 5.08 8.30 -2.20
N PHE A 124 5.03 8.20 -0.88
CA PHE A 124 4.07 7.34 -0.19
C PHE A 124 2.63 7.82 -0.35
N GLU A 125 2.39 9.13 -0.38
CA GLU A 125 1.06 9.70 -0.63
C GLU A 125 0.56 9.41 -2.05
N HIS A 126 1.46 9.41 -3.05
CA HIS A 126 1.09 9.01 -4.42
C HIS A 126 0.69 7.53 -4.47
N PHE A 127 1.41 6.68 -3.73
CA PHE A 127 1.06 5.26 -3.59
C PHE A 127 -0.32 5.07 -2.95
N LEU A 128 -0.59 5.73 -1.81
CA LEU A 128 -1.90 5.66 -1.15
C LEU A 128 -3.02 6.11 -2.10
N PHE A 129 -2.82 7.23 -2.79
CA PHE A 129 -3.79 7.76 -3.75
C PHE A 129 -4.04 6.79 -4.90
N ALA A 130 -2.98 6.27 -5.54
CA ALA A 130 -3.11 5.33 -6.64
C ALA A 130 -3.82 4.03 -6.22
N ALA A 131 -3.46 3.48 -5.05
CA ALA A 131 -4.11 2.28 -4.51
C ALA A 131 -5.62 2.48 -4.31
N LEU A 132 -6.05 3.64 -3.81
CA LEU A 132 -7.47 3.95 -3.62
C LEU A 132 -8.22 4.14 -4.94
N VAL A 133 -7.58 4.77 -5.93
CA VAL A 133 -8.16 4.93 -7.27
C VAL A 133 -8.33 3.57 -7.94
N GLU A 134 -7.34 2.69 -7.86
CA GLU A 134 -7.43 1.33 -8.40
C GLU A 134 -8.48 0.49 -7.66
N SER A 135 -8.55 0.56 -6.32
CA SER A 135 -9.63 -0.08 -5.55
C SER A 135 -11.02 0.42 -5.93
N ALA A 136 -11.17 1.70 -6.31
CA ALA A 136 -12.45 2.22 -6.78
C ALA A 136 -12.78 1.75 -8.20
N ALA A 137 -11.78 1.46 -9.02
CA ALA A 137 -11.96 0.96 -10.37
C ALA A 137 -12.29 -0.53 -10.39
N ASP A 138 -11.70 -1.29 -9.46
CA ASP A 138 -11.84 -2.73 -9.36
C ASP A 138 -11.72 -3.21 -7.89
N PHE A 139 -12.83 -3.70 -7.36
CA PHE A 139 -12.95 -4.35 -6.07
C PHE A 139 -13.52 -5.77 -6.20
N GLU A 140 -13.37 -6.42 -7.37
CA GLU A 140 -13.89 -7.79 -7.60
C GLU A 140 -13.43 -8.77 -6.52
N HIS A 141 -12.17 -8.68 -6.10
CA HIS A 141 -11.59 -9.51 -5.04
C HIS A 141 -12.34 -9.40 -3.70
N LEU A 142 -12.97 -8.26 -3.40
CA LEU A 142 -13.75 -8.09 -2.17
C LEU A 142 -15.06 -8.88 -2.23
N LEU A 143 -15.55 -9.25 -3.41
CA LEU A 143 -16.84 -9.94 -3.58
C LEU A 143 -16.80 -11.41 -3.14
N GLU A 144 -15.60 -11.96 -2.85
CA GLU A 144 -15.46 -13.28 -2.22
C GLU A 144 -16.02 -13.28 -0.79
N ASP A 145 -15.90 -12.15 -0.11
CA ASP A 145 -16.13 -11.97 1.33
C ASP A 145 -17.26 -10.98 1.66
N PHE A 146 -17.53 -10.05 0.75
CA PHE A 146 -18.49 -8.97 0.92
C PHE A 146 -19.61 -9.03 -0.12
N SER A 147 -20.80 -8.58 0.26
CA SER A 147 -21.81 -8.20 -0.74
C SER A 147 -21.31 -7.00 -1.57
N PRO A 148 -21.83 -6.78 -2.80
CA PRO A 148 -21.46 -5.63 -3.63
C PRO A 148 -21.59 -4.28 -2.90
N ALA A 149 -22.62 -4.12 -2.06
CA ALA A 149 -22.82 -2.91 -1.25
C ALA A 149 -21.73 -2.75 -0.18
N GLN A 150 -21.33 -3.84 0.47
CA GLN A 150 -20.25 -3.84 1.47
C GLN A 150 -18.87 -3.62 0.83
N ALA A 151 -18.60 -4.20 -0.34
CA ALA A 151 -17.36 -3.97 -1.08
C ALA A 151 -17.22 -2.48 -1.45
N ARG A 152 -18.29 -1.87 -1.99
CA ARG A 152 -18.34 -0.42 -2.24
C ARG A 152 -18.11 0.39 -0.98
N GLU A 153 -18.80 0.07 0.11
CA GLU A 153 -18.62 0.80 1.38
C GLU A 153 -17.21 0.63 1.95
N CYS A 154 -16.58 -0.53 1.80
CA CYS A 154 -15.18 -0.75 2.17
C CYS A 154 -14.25 0.23 1.44
N VAL A 155 -14.40 0.36 0.12
CA VAL A 155 -13.61 1.32 -0.68
C VAL A 155 -13.91 2.76 -0.25
N LEU A 156 -15.19 3.13 -0.13
CA LEU A 156 -15.59 4.49 0.25
C LEU A 156 -15.09 4.87 1.65
N SER A 157 -15.15 3.97 2.62
CA SER A 157 -14.59 4.18 3.95
C SER A 157 -13.08 4.42 3.91
N ASN A 158 -12.35 3.66 3.09
CA ASN A 158 -10.92 3.84 2.91
C ASN A 158 -10.60 5.22 2.31
N ILE A 159 -11.35 5.65 1.29
CA ILE A 159 -11.23 6.98 0.70
C ILE A 159 -11.49 8.08 1.75
N ARG A 160 -12.59 7.96 2.52
CA ARG A 160 -12.96 8.94 3.56
C ARG A 160 -11.90 9.03 4.66
N VAL A 161 -11.34 7.90 5.10
CA VAL A 161 -10.28 7.88 6.14
C VAL A 161 -8.95 8.38 5.59
N ALA A 162 -8.60 8.05 4.35
CA ALA A 162 -7.37 8.50 3.70
C ALA A 162 -7.25 10.03 3.57
N ALA A 163 -8.39 10.73 3.53
CA ALA A 163 -8.45 12.20 3.46
C ALA A 163 -7.60 12.92 4.53
N ALA A 164 -7.41 12.33 5.71
CA ALA A 164 -6.59 12.91 6.77
C ALA A 164 -5.07 12.80 6.53
N TYR A 165 -4.66 11.90 5.62
CA TYR A 165 -3.26 11.52 5.37
C TYR A 165 -2.75 11.97 4.00
N LEU A 166 -3.65 12.26 3.05
CA LEU A 166 -3.32 12.77 1.72
C LEU A 166 -3.15 14.29 1.69
N PRO A 167 -2.33 14.83 0.78
CA PRO A 167 -2.35 16.25 0.41
C PRO A 167 -3.74 16.66 -0.09
N MET A 168 -4.08 17.93 0.12
CA MET A 168 -5.41 18.46 -0.20
C MET A 168 -5.79 18.25 -1.67
N GLU A 169 -4.83 18.44 -2.57
CA GLU A 169 -5.02 18.31 -4.02
C GLU A 169 -5.40 16.87 -4.41
N LEU A 170 -4.72 15.87 -3.85
CA LEU A 170 -5.02 14.46 -4.10
C LEU A 170 -6.35 14.04 -3.48
N ASN A 171 -6.66 14.54 -2.29
CA ASN A 171 -7.93 14.28 -1.63
C ASN A 171 -9.11 14.84 -2.43
N LEU A 172 -8.98 16.06 -2.98
CA LEU A 172 -10.00 16.65 -3.85
C LEU A 172 -10.17 15.85 -5.14
N ALA A 173 -9.08 15.48 -5.82
CA ALA A 173 -9.14 14.67 -7.03
C ALA A 173 -9.83 13.32 -6.80
N LEU A 174 -9.52 12.65 -5.68
CA LEU A 174 -10.15 11.39 -5.30
C LEU A 174 -11.65 11.59 -5.06
N ALA A 175 -12.04 12.61 -4.27
CA ALA A 175 -13.44 12.91 -3.98
C ALA A 175 -14.26 13.26 -5.24
N GLU A 176 -13.67 13.97 -6.20
CA GLU A 176 -14.32 14.34 -7.47
C GLU A 176 -14.50 13.13 -8.41
N SER A 177 -13.59 12.15 -8.34
CA SER A 177 -13.68 10.93 -9.16
C SER A 177 -14.79 9.97 -8.72
N ILE A 178 -15.20 10.02 -7.46
CA ILE A 178 -16.14 9.05 -6.90
C ILE A 178 -17.58 9.54 -7.11
N PRO A 179 -18.45 8.73 -7.75
CA PRO A 179 -19.84 9.11 -7.96
C PRO A 179 -20.58 9.25 -6.62
N GLN A 180 -21.37 10.32 -6.49
CA GLN A 180 -22.19 10.59 -5.29
C GLN A 180 -23.29 9.55 -5.09
N ASP A 181 -23.76 8.95 -6.18
CA ASP A 181 -24.73 7.85 -6.19
C ASP A 181 -24.14 6.71 -7.05
N PRO A 182 -23.28 5.85 -6.47
CA PRO A 182 -22.68 4.77 -7.22
C PRO A 182 -23.79 3.83 -7.72
N PRO A 183 -23.67 3.27 -8.93
CA PRO A 183 -24.71 2.43 -9.50
C PRO A 183 -25.07 1.29 -8.55
N GLY A 184 -26.36 1.14 -8.25
CA GLY A 184 -26.89 0.08 -7.38
C GLY A 184 -26.84 -1.32 -8.01
N ASP A 185 -26.04 -1.51 -9.06
CA ASP A 185 -25.88 -2.79 -9.72
C ASP A 185 -25.19 -3.78 -8.78
N GLU A 186 -25.84 -4.91 -8.56
CA GLU A 186 -25.32 -6.02 -7.76
C GLU A 186 -24.20 -6.78 -8.49
N GLY A 187 -24.06 -6.60 -9.80
CA GLY A 187 -22.96 -7.19 -10.59
C GLY A 187 -21.74 -6.28 -10.76
N ALA A 188 -21.75 -5.06 -10.23
CA ALA A 188 -20.65 -4.13 -10.41
C ALA A 188 -19.40 -4.55 -9.61
N THR A 189 -18.27 -4.66 -10.31
CA THR A 189 -16.94 -4.90 -9.73
C THR A 189 -16.15 -3.60 -9.52
N GLY A 190 -16.72 -2.44 -9.86
CA GLY A 190 -16.07 -1.14 -9.78
C GLY A 190 -17.07 0.01 -9.68
N MET A 191 -16.60 1.18 -9.22
CA MET A 191 -17.37 2.44 -9.15
C MET A 191 -16.97 3.43 -10.24
N ILE A 192 -15.75 3.33 -10.76
CA ILE A 192 -15.22 4.26 -11.76
C ILE A 192 -14.69 3.50 -12.99
N SER A 193 -14.78 4.13 -14.16
CA SER A 193 -14.26 3.54 -15.41
C SER A 193 -12.76 3.71 -15.54
N ARG A 194 -12.12 2.90 -16.39
CA ARG A 194 -10.67 3.03 -16.68
C ARG A 194 -10.28 4.43 -17.22
N ALA A 195 -11.15 5.05 -18.01
CA ALA A 195 -10.91 6.41 -18.49
C ALA A 195 -10.91 7.45 -17.33
N LEU A 196 -11.73 7.22 -16.30
CA LEU A 196 -11.75 8.08 -15.11
C LEU A 196 -10.56 7.79 -14.20
N VAL A 197 -10.10 6.54 -14.12
CA VAL A 197 -8.81 6.20 -13.47
C VAL A 197 -7.67 6.99 -14.11
N ASP A 198 -7.50 6.89 -15.42
CA ASP A 198 -6.42 7.57 -16.14
C ASP A 198 -6.47 9.09 -15.92
N ALA A 199 -7.66 9.69 -15.99
CA ALA A 199 -7.87 11.11 -15.71
C ALA A 199 -7.54 11.48 -14.26
N THR A 200 -7.95 10.65 -13.30
CA THR A 200 -7.72 10.89 -11.86
C THR A 200 -6.24 10.75 -11.52
N LEU A 201 -5.55 9.74 -12.05
CA LEU A 201 -4.11 9.55 -11.86
C LEU A 201 -3.27 10.62 -12.55
N SER A 202 -3.79 11.27 -13.60
CA SER A 202 -3.07 12.35 -14.31
C SER A 202 -2.80 13.62 -13.47
N VAL A 203 -3.43 13.74 -12.29
CA VAL A 203 -3.11 14.82 -11.34
C VAL A 203 -1.75 14.64 -10.69
N LEU A 204 -1.22 13.42 -10.68
CA LEU A 204 0.11 13.12 -10.18
C LEU A 204 1.17 13.71 -11.14
N PRO A 205 2.27 14.29 -10.60
CA PRO A 205 3.42 14.64 -11.42
C PRO A 205 3.91 13.44 -12.24
N ALA A 206 4.37 13.70 -13.47
CA ALA A 206 4.96 12.66 -14.30
C ALA A 206 6.09 11.94 -13.54
N PHE A 207 5.97 10.62 -13.45
CA PHE A 207 6.92 9.76 -12.76
C PHE A 207 7.21 8.56 -13.65
N GLU A 208 8.49 8.34 -13.94
CA GLU A 208 8.93 7.16 -14.67
C GLU A 208 9.37 6.08 -13.68
N PRO A 209 8.71 4.92 -13.63
CA PRO A 209 9.10 3.84 -12.75
C PRO A 209 10.56 3.45 -12.97
N THR A 210 11.35 3.47 -11.91
CA THR A 210 12.78 3.15 -11.99
C THR A 210 12.97 1.68 -11.68
N ARG A 211 13.28 0.88 -12.72
CA ARG A 211 13.60 -0.55 -12.57
C ARG A 211 15.02 -0.75 -12.04
N PHE A 212 15.19 -1.80 -11.25
CA PHE A 212 16.49 -2.21 -10.72
C PHE A 212 16.52 -3.74 -10.50
N PRO A 213 17.71 -4.36 -10.57
CA PRO A 213 17.85 -5.76 -10.25
C PRO A 213 17.61 -6.02 -8.76
N VAL A 214 17.04 -7.18 -8.46
CA VAL A 214 16.85 -7.70 -7.12
C VAL A 214 17.29 -9.16 -7.12
N LEU A 215 18.05 -9.57 -6.12
CA LEU A 215 18.37 -10.98 -5.94
C LEU A 215 17.14 -11.69 -5.35
N PRO A 216 16.58 -12.72 -6.01
CA PRO A 216 15.43 -13.44 -5.48
C PRO A 216 15.73 -14.05 -4.11
N ARG A 217 14.69 -14.16 -3.29
CA ARG A 217 14.77 -14.65 -1.90
C ARG A 217 15.47 -16.00 -1.79
N TRP A 218 15.17 -16.92 -2.69
CA TRP A 218 15.73 -18.28 -2.68
C TRP A 218 17.24 -18.32 -3.01
N ARG A 219 17.78 -17.30 -3.68
CA ARG A 219 19.23 -17.18 -3.94
C ARG A 219 20.01 -16.56 -2.78
N CYS A 220 19.33 -15.89 -1.84
CA CYS A 220 19.99 -15.26 -0.69
C CYS A 220 20.49 -16.30 0.34
N SER A 221 19.94 -17.51 0.34
CA SER A 221 20.35 -18.62 1.22
C SER A 221 21.47 -19.50 0.65
N GLU A 222 21.93 -19.24 -0.58
CA GLU A 222 22.96 -20.04 -1.26
C GLU A 222 24.38 -19.47 -1.06
N GLY A 223 24.52 -18.37 -0.31
CA GLY A 223 25.78 -17.62 -0.10
C GLY A 223 26.32 -17.67 1.33
#